data_AF-A0A7S1RPU1-F1
#
_entry.id   AF-A0A7S1RPU1-F1
#
_cell.length_a   1.000
_cell.length_b   1.000
_cell.length_c   1.000
_cell.angle_alpha   90.00
_cell.angle_beta   90.00
_cell.angle_gamma   90.00
#
_symmetry.space_group_name_H-M   'P 1'
#
loop_
_entity.id
_entity.type
_entity.pdbx_description
1 polymer ?
#
loop_
_entity_poly.entity_id
_entity_poly.type
_entity_poly.pdbx_seq_one_letter_code
_entity_poly.pdbx_strand_id
1 'polypeptide(L)'
;QDFASKARQSSAPLALPPQAMAGRLQALAGGLLAWAVARAEGAPHPGLLVGAGGLPIPGGKYTLTWAENVSVPLHPGYAELPQELNGQMIITSFEATPFVGKNAVYLYDAAGKAPSLQMLPGSEGLNWPNAVTGVGASVFGFPAIVVGSGFLVPSHTTGGVWVFEASASPEKLKTPVKISKDKAGRLPDSGWFYHLAVPVDMDGDGRQDLLTARCEFGVWPWSRKRGELLWLQQPKADPFSGEPWAEHHLADGPDFLFCVQPGAKELALVAPEFISERMVYYYMRDGVLRSRVLDAESGPGFSCSWEDLNGDGRLELLATNHINQNGSVYAYAFDGDDFASAKVERHVLATGFSAATTKQGTASPGDAVAFRPSKGDSGKPHIFLSGDNSNSVFVLAPKSQDADDWEYATQPVAYLGADVGRPAIGDTDGDGFADIYVPAYDNNVLVHYKFGAARQAEIVV
;
A
#
# COMPACT_ATOMS: atom_id res chain seq x y z
N GLN A 1 -25.30 43.50 16.82
CA GLN A 1 -26.23 43.26 15.70
C GLN A 1 -25.50 43.69 14.44
N ASP A 2 -25.30 42.72 13.56
CA ASP A 2 -24.86 42.75 12.15
C ASP A 2 -23.79 43.73 11.69
N PHE A 3 -22.65 43.17 11.27
CA PHE A 3 -21.90 43.69 10.13
C PHE A 3 -21.35 42.55 9.26
N ALA A 4 -21.82 42.53 8.01
CA ALA A 4 -21.34 41.70 6.91
C ALA A 4 -20.67 42.60 5.85
N SER A 5 -19.49 42.22 5.37
CA SER A 5 -19.01 42.38 3.98
C SER A 5 -17.58 41.80 3.89
N LYS A 6 -17.38 40.66 3.22
CA LYS A 6 -16.95 40.48 1.81
C LYS A 6 -15.62 41.18 1.46
N ALA A 7 -14.55 40.39 1.39
CA ALA A 7 -13.41 40.62 0.51
C ALA A 7 -13.10 39.33 -0.27
N ARG A 8 -13.22 39.41 -1.60
CA ARG A 8 -12.75 38.42 -2.58
C ARG A 8 -11.32 38.79 -2.96
N GLN A 9 -10.41 37.83 -2.98
CA GLN A 9 -9.18 37.91 -3.79
C GLN A 9 -9.11 36.67 -4.67
N SER A 10 -9.02 36.90 -5.98
CA SER A 10 -8.83 35.91 -7.02
C SER A 10 -7.36 35.88 -7.41
N SER A 11 -6.73 34.69 -7.39
CA SER A 11 -5.46 34.43 -8.06
C SER A 11 -5.73 33.89 -9.48
N ALA A 12 -5.09 34.50 -10.47
CA ALA A 12 -5.14 34.08 -11.87
C ALA A 12 -4.07 33.00 -12.16
N PRO A 13 -4.29 32.06 -13.10
CA PRO A 13 -3.28 31.08 -13.49
C PRO A 13 -2.34 31.62 -14.59
N LEU A 14 -1.05 31.27 -14.48
CA LEU A 14 -0.03 31.49 -15.52
C LEU A 14 -0.26 30.55 -16.72
N ALA A 15 -0.19 31.10 -17.92
CA ALA A 15 -0.25 30.38 -19.19
C ALA A 15 1.15 29.90 -19.61
N LEU A 16 1.25 28.66 -20.12
CA LEU A 16 2.43 28.14 -20.82
C LEU A 16 2.23 28.20 -22.35
N PRO A 17 3.30 28.38 -23.15
CA PRO A 17 3.20 28.62 -24.59
C PRO A 17 3.00 27.32 -25.41
N PRO A 18 2.40 27.42 -26.61
CA PRO A 18 2.00 26.26 -27.40
C PRO A 18 3.05 25.92 -28.47
N GLN A 19 3.76 24.80 -28.34
CA GLN A 19 4.43 24.12 -29.47
C GLN A 19 4.95 22.73 -29.06
N ALA A 20 4.11 21.71 -29.22
CA ALA A 20 4.50 20.30 -29.41
C ALA A 20 3.26 19.43 -29.78
N MET A 21 2.46 19.90 -30.75
CA MET A 21 1.35 19.13 -31.32
C MET A 21 1.73 18.63 -32.72
N ALA A 22 2.48 17.52 -32.81
CA ALA A 22 2.58 16.76 -34.07
C ALA A 22 3.01 15.29 -33.90
N GLY A 23 3.16 14.76 -32.67
CA GLY A 23 3.62 13.38 -32.45
C GLY A 23 2.72 12.47 -31.59
N ARG A 24 1.53 12.93 -31.18
CA ARG A 24 0.79 12.30 -30.06
C ARG A 24 -0.47 11.50 -30.42
N LEU A 25 -0.65 11.11 -31.69
CA LEU A 25 -1.79 10.28 -32.12
C LEU A 25 -1.48 8.78 -32.27
N GLN A 26 -0.25 8.33 -32.00
CA GLN A 26 0.12 6.90 -31.96
C GLN A 26 0.13 6.28 -30.55
N ALA A 27 -0.12 7.06 -29.50
CA ALA A 27 -0.01 6.61 -28.11
C ALA A 27 -1.26 5.89 -27.55
N LEU A 28 -2.36 5.80 -28.30
CA LEU A 28 -3.64 5.23 -27.82
C LEU A 28 -3.88 3.76 -28.22
N ALA A 29 -2.96 3.15 -28.97
CA ALA A 29 -2.94 1.71 -29.23
C ALA A 29 -1.77 0.98 -28.54
N GLY A 30 -0.83 1.72 -27.94
CA GLY A 30 0.41 1.17 -27.38
C GLY A 30 0.23 0.33 -26.11
N GLY A 31 -0.82 0.59 -25.31
CA GLY A 31 -1.17 -0.23 -24.15
C GLY A 31 -1.77 -1.59 -24.51
N LEU A 32 -2.47 -1.68 -25.64
CA LEU A 32 -3.06 -2.92 -26.15
C LEU A 32 -2.07 -3.78 -26.96
N LEU A 33 -1.04 -3.17 -27.56
CA LEU A 33 0.01 -3.90 -28.29
C LEU A 33 1.19 -4.34 -27.39
N ALA A 34 1.41 -3.68 -26.26
CA ALA A 34 2.45 -4.05 -25.29
C ALA A 34 2.25 -5.44 -24.69
N TRP A 35 1.00 -5.92 -24.62
CA TRP A 35 0.65 -7.22 -24.04
C TRP A 35 0.82 -8.39 -25.05
N ALA A 36 0.73 -8.12 -26.35
CA ALA A 36 0.89 -9.13 -27.41
C ALA A 36 2.36 -9.38 -27.81
N VAL A 37 3.28 -8.45 -27.56
CA VAL A 37 4.71 -8.57 -27.96
C VAL A 37 5.59 -9.13 -26.83
N ALA A 38 5.15 -9.09 -25.56
CA ALA A 38 5.85 -9.75 -24.45
C ALA A 38 5.91 -11.29 -24.59
N ARG A 39 5.16 -11.88 -25.53
CA ARG A 39 5.20 -13.31 -25.86
C ARG A 39 6.23 -13.70 -26.94
N ALA A 40 6.93 -12.76 -27.56
CA ALA A 40 7.70 -13.05 -28.79
C ALA A 40 9.23 -13.00 -28.68
N GLU A 41 9.81 -12.51 -27.58
CA GLU A 41 11.27 -12.50 -27.42
C GLU A 41 11.69 -13.49 -26.34
N GLY A 42 11.88 -14.73 -26.77
CA GLY A 42 12.54 -15.78 -26.01
C GLY A 42 14.01 -15.46 -25.78
N ALA A 43 14.28 -14.55 -24.86
CA ALA A 43 15.60 -14.36 -24.30
C ALA A 43 15.68 -15.18 -23.00
N PRO A 44 16.45 -16.28 -22.94
CA PRO A 44 16.71 -16.97 -21.70
C PRO A 44 17.65 -16.09 -20.89
N HIS A 45 17.16 -15.48 -19.80
CA HIS A 45 18.01 -14.66 -18.93
C HIS A 45 18.02 -15.12 -17.48
N PRO A 46 19.20 -15.04 -16.85
CA PRO A 46 19.53 -15.76 -15.64
C PRO A 46 19.12 -14.93 -14.42
N GLY A 47 18.47 -15.51 -13.43
CA GLY A 47 18.11 -14.74 -12.23
C GLY A 47 17.81 -15.65 -11.07
N LEU A 48 18.78 -15.78 -10.17
CA LEU A 48 18.77 -16.51 -8.90
C LEU A 48 17.36 -16.87 -8.40
N LEU A 49 16.94 -18.10 -8.70
CA LEU A 49 16.13 -18.84 -7.73
C LEU A 49 17.04 -19.02 -6.52
N VAL A 50 16.58 -18.62 -5.33
CA VAL A 50 17.23 -18.99 -4.08
C VAL A 50 17.24 -20.52 -4.06
N GLY A 51 18.38 -21.11 -4.44
CA GLY A 51 18.57 -22.54 -4.41
C GLY A 51 18.45 -23.06 -2.99
N ALA A 52 18.45 -24.38 -2.81
CA ALA A 52 18.31 -25.04 -1.50
C ALA A 52 19.34 -24.59 -0.43
N GLY A 53 20.36 -23.81 -0.78
CA GLY A 53 21.40 -23.29 0.12
C GLY A 53 21.02 -22.03 0.93
N GLY A 54 19.87 -21.40 0.67
CA GLY A 54 19.49 -20.14 1.31
C GLY A 54 20.34 -18.94 0.86
N LEU A 55 19.71 -17.78 0.73
CA LEU A 55 20.36 -16.52 0.41
C LEU A 55 20.88 -15.88 1.69
N PRO A 56 22.19 -15.72 1.90
CA PRO A 56 22.71 -15.01 3.06
C PRO A 56 22.29 -13.54 3.00
N ILE A 57 21.80 -13.02 4.14
CA ILE A 57 21.44 -11.61 4.30
C ILE A 57 22.65 -10.85 4.86
N PRO A 58 22.93 -9.62 4.36
CA PRO A 58 24.03 -8.80 4.88
C PRO A 58 24.00 -8.70 6.42
N GLY A 59 25.19 -8.71 7.03
CA GLY A 59 25.35 -8.87 8.48
C GLY A 59 25.52 -10.32 8.93
N GLY A 60 25.24 -11.31 8.07
CA GLY A 60 25.64 -12.71 8.26
C GLY A 60 24.89 -13.48 9.34
N LYS A 61 23.90 -12.87 9.99
CA LYS A 61 23.08 -13.52 11.04
C LYS A 61 21.96 -14.39 10.49
N TYR A 62 21.45 -14.06 9.29
CA TYR A 62 20.29 -14.72 8.72
C TYR A 62 20.51 -15.20 7.30
N THR A 63 19.70 -16.18 6.93
CA THR A 63 19.48 -16.60 5.54
C THR A 63 18.00 -16.47 5.21
N LEU A 64 17.71 -16.16 3.96
CA LEU A 64 16.37 -16.19 3.40
C LEU A 64 16.25 -17.38 2.44
N THR A 65 15.27 -18.24 2.61
CA THR A 65 15.03 -19.41 1.75
C THR A 65 13.69 -19.28 1.06
N TRP A 66 13.62 -19.62 -0.22
CA TRP A 66 12.33 -19.89 -0.86
C TRP A 66 11.71 -21.14 -0.23
N ALA A 67 10.44 -21.06 0.17
CA ALA A 67 9.70 -22.20 0.72
C ALA A 67 8.78 -22.82 -0.34
N GLU A 68 7.86 -22.02 -0.88
CA GLU A 68 6.91 -22.49 -1.87
C GLU A 68 6.34 -21.35 -2.73
N ASN A 69 5.62 -21.74 -3.79
CA ASN A 69 4.73 -20.84 -4.52
C ASN A 69 3.29 -21.29 -4.27
N VAL A 70 2.49 -20.42 -3.67
CA VAL A 70 1.06 -20.65 -3.46
C VAL A 70 0.32 -20.17 -4.69
N SER A 71 -0.29 -21.09 -5.44
CA SER A 71 -1.11 -20.75 -6.59
C SER A 71 -2.37 -19.97 -6.18
N VAL A 72 -2.58 -18.81 -6.80
CA VAL A 72 -3.78 -18.00 -6.62
C VAL A 72 -4.59 -18.03 -7.93
N PRO A 73 -5.91 -18.29 -7.90
CA PRO A 73 -6.70 -18.42 -9.14
C PRO A 73 -6.75 -17.15 -10.02
N LEU A 74 -6.48 -15.99 -9.43
CA LEU A 74 -6.45 -14.67 -10.08
C LEU A 74 -5.18 -13.92 -9.65
N HIS A 75 -4.80 -12.88 -10.41
CA HIS A 75 -3.56 -12.13 -10.18
C HIS A 75 -3.57 -11.45 -8.79
N PRO A 76 -2.71 -11.87 -7.84
CA PRO A 76 -2.69 -11.28 -6.51
C PRO A 76 -1.96 -9.93 -6.54
N GLY A 77 -2.59 -8.88 -6.00
CA GLY A 77 -2.03 -7.53 -5.95
C GLY A 77 -1.63 -7.08 -4.54
N TYR A 78 -2.41 -7.47 -3.52
CA TYR A 78 -2.08 -7.15 -2.13
C TYR A 78 -2.23 -8.41 -1.26
N ALA A 79 -1.31 -8.56 -0.31
CA ALA A 79 -1.42 -9.52 0.78
C ALA A 79 -1.32 -8.78 2.13
N GLU A 80 -2.11 -9.21 3.11
CA GLU A 80 -2.14 -8.63 4.46
C GLU A 80 -2.27 -9.75 5.51
N LEU A 81 -1.46 -9.70 6.57
CA LEU A 81 -1.59 -10.54 7.77
C LEU A 81 -2.16 -9.69 8.91
N PRO A 82 -3.48 -9.46 8.97
CA PRO A 82 -4.07 -8.63 10.01
C PRO A 82 -3.98 -9.29 11.39
N GLN A 83 -3.72 -8.49 12.42
CA GLN A 83 -3.63 -8.99 13.79
C GLN A 83 -4.96 -9.60 14.28
N GLU A 84 -6.07 -9.13 13.73
CA GLU A 84 -7.43 -9.55 14.05
C GLU A 84 -7.74 -10.97 13.57
N LEU A 85 -7.04 -11.48 12.55
CA LEU A 85 -7.26 -12.80 11.96
C LEU A 85 -6.00 -13.66 12.13
N ASN A 86 -5.75 -14.09 13.36
CA ASN A 86 -4.56 -14.86 13.71
C ASN A 86 -4.32 -16.05 12.77
N GLY A 87 -3.17 -16.04 12.07
CA GLY A 87 -2.76 -17.10 11.14
C GLY A 87 -3.46 -17.07 9.78
N GLN A 88 -4.39 -16.15 9.55
CA GLN A 88 -5.07 -15.98 8.26
C GLN A 88 -4.54 -14.73 7.55
N MET A 89 -4.18 -14.93 6.28
CA MET A 89 -3.78 -13.88 5.37
C MET A 89 -4.95 -13.52 4.45
N ILE A 90 -5.13 -12.24 4.19
CA ILE A 90 -6.09 -11.73 3.21
C ILE A 90 -5.32 -11.42 1.93
N ILE A 91 -5.87 -11.81 0.78
CA ILE A 91 -5.27 -11.58 -0.53
C ILE A 91 -6.30 -10.93 -1.43
N THR A 92 -5.99 -9.79 -2.02
CA THR A 92 -6.83 -9.22 -3.09
C THR A 92 -6.26 -9.56 -4.45
N SER A 93 -7.17 -9.92 -5.36
CA SER A 93 -6.83 -10.25 -6.73
C SER A 93 -7.75 -9.55 -7.71
N PHE A 94 -7.18 -9.11 -8.82
CA PHE A 94 -7.89 -8.38 -9.87
C PHE A 94 -7.24 -8.61 -11.23
N GLU A 95 -8.02 -8.59 -12.30
CA GLU A 95 -7.51 -8.68 -13.66
C GLU A 95 -7.49 -7.30 -14.33
N ALA A 96 -6.34 -6.94 -14.90
CA ALA A 96 -6.14 -5.68 -15.62
C ALA A 96 -6.81 -5.59 -17.00
N THR A 97 -7.91 -6.31 -17.20
CA THR A 97 -8.67 -6.29 -18.44
C THR A 97 -9.85 -5.32 -18.33
N PRO A 98 -9.86 -4.22 -19.10
CA PRO A 98 -10.98 -3.29 -19.10
C PRO A 98 -12.32 -4.00 -19.37
N PHE A 99 -13.37 -3.63 -18.66
CA PHE A 99 -14.78 -4.03 -18.84
C PHE A 99 -15.16 -5.48 -18.48
N VAL A 100 -14.21 -6.42 -18.39
CA VAL A 100 -14.49 -7.85 -18.13
C VAL A 100 -13.59 -8.50 -17.08
N GLY A 101 -12.69 -7.73 -16.47
CA GLY A 101 -11.75 -8.25 -15.47
C GLY A 101 -12.46 -8.90 -14.30
N LYS A 102 -12.01 -10.10 -13.93
CA LYS A 102 -12.43 -10.79 -12.71
C LYS A 102 -11.73 -10.22 -11.50
N ASN A 103 -12.39 -10.35 -10.36
CA ASN A 103 -11.89 -9.88 -9.07
C ASN A 103 -12.21 -10.92 -8.01
N ALA A 104 -11.42 -10.95 -6.95
CA ALA A 104 -11.72 -11.75 -5.78
C ALA A 104 -10.94 -11.23 -4.58
N VAL A 105 -11.44 -11.59 -3.39
CA VAL A 105 -10.69 -11.52 -2.15
C VAL A 105 -10.62 -12.94 -1.60
N TYR A 106 -9.44 -13.37 -1.20
CA TYR A 106 -9.20 -14.70 -0.66
C TYR A 106 -8.74 -14.62 0.80
N LEU A 107 -9.13 -15.62 1.57
CA LEU A 107 -8.50 -15.98 2.84
C LEU A 107 -7.53 -17.14 2.58
N TYR A 108 -6.31 -17.00 3.06
CA TYR A 108 -5.30 -18.04 3.06
C TYR A 108 -4.92 -18.39 4.49
N ASP A 109 -5.06 -19.67 4.85
CA ASP A 109 -4.60 -20.19 6.14
C ASP A 109 -3.08 -20.40 6.09
N ALA A 110 -2.32 -19.40 6.55
CA ALA A 110 -0.85 -19.42 6.56
C ALA A 110 -0.28 -20.22 7.74
N ALA A 111 -1.03 -20.33 8.84
CA ALA A 111 -0.62 -21.09 10.03
C ALA A 111 -1.01 -22.57 9.99
N GLY A 112 -1.86 -22.96 9.05
CA GLY A 112 -2.39 -24.32 8.92
C GLY A 112 -1.33 -25.35 8.50
N LYS A 113 -1.45 -26.57 9.03
CA LYS A 113 -0.64 -27.73 8.57
C LYS A 113 -0.91 -28.14 7.12
N ALA A 114 -2.06 -27.73 6.59
CA ALA A 114 -2.46 -27.90 5.21
C ALA A 114 -3.03 -26.55 4.76
N PRO A 115 -2.18 -25.63 4.29
CA PRO A 115 -2.60 -24.31 3.87
C PRO A 115 -3.73 -24.40 2.86
N SER A 116 -4.75 -23.57 3.03
CA SER A 116 -5.92 -23.57 2.17
C SER A 116 -6.27 -22.15 1.75
N LEU A 117 -6.60 -22.00 0.47
CA LEU A 117 -7.01 -20.73 -0.11
C LEU A 117 -8.52 -20.78 -0.40
N GLN A 118 -9.26 -19.84 0.17
CA GLN A 118 -10.72 -19.80 0.07
C GLN A 118 -11.17 -18.41 -0.36
N MET A 119 -12.00 -18.33 -1.39
CA MET A 119 -12.56 -17.06 -1.83
C MET A 119 -13.62 -16.58 -0.83
N LEU A 120 -13.59 -15.30 -0.47
CA LEU A 120 -14.66 -14.67 0.30
C LEU A 120 -15.93 -14.58 -0.56
N PRO A 121 -17.08 -15.10 -0.08
CA PRO A 121 -18.33 -15.06 -0.83
C PRO A 121 -18.74 -13.63 -1.23
N GLY A 122 -19.11 -13.44 -2.50
CA GLY A 122 -19.55 -12.16 -3.05
C GLY A 122 -18.40 -11.21 -3.45
N SER A 123 -17.14 -11.58 -3.20
CA SER A 123 -15.99 -10.76 -3.59
C SER A 123 -15.80 -10.67 -5.11
N GLU A 124 -16.36 -11.61 -5.87
CA GLU A 124 -16.40 -11.57 -7.33
C GLU A 124 -17.20 -10.39 -7.89
N GLY A 125 -18.09 -9.81 -7.08
CA GLY A 125 -18.86 -8.61 -7.42
C GLY A 125 -18.09 -7.31 -7.17
N LEU A 126 -16.92 -7.36 -6.53
CA LEU A 126 -16.10 -6.17 -6.35
C LEU A 126 -15.55 -5.69 -7.68
N ASN A 127 -15.49 -4.36 -7.80
CA ASN A 127 -14.85 -3.71 -8.91
C ASN A 127 -13.42 -3.33 -8.50
N TRP A 128 -12.42 -4.10 -8.94
CA TRP A 128 -10.99 -3.84 -8.70
C TRP A 128 -10.63 -3.64 -7.21
N PRO A 129 -10.57 -4.70 -6.40
CA PRO A 129 -10.18 -4.62 -4.99
C PRO A 129 -8.73 -4.14 -4.83
N ASN A 130 -8.49 -3.19 -3.94
CA ASN A 130 -7.17 -2.64 -3.62
C ASN A 130 -6.65 -3.18 -2.29
N ALA A 131 -6.10 -2.32 -1.42
CA ALA A 131 -5.64 -2.69 -0.10
C ALA A 131 -6.83 -3.08 0.79
N VAL A 132 -6.51 -3.90 1.80
CA VAL A 132 -7.46 -4.46 2.75
C VAL A 132 -7.05 -4.12 4.15
N THR A 133 -8.02 -4.12 5.05
CA THR A 133 -7.76 -3.93 6.47
C THR A 133 -8.62 -4.92 7.24
N GLY A 134 -7.97 -5.71 8.09
CA GLY A 134 -8.67 -6.53 9.08
C GLY A 134 -9.30 -5.63 10.14
N VAL A 135 -10.54 -5.92 10.52
CA VAL A 135 -11.26 -5.12 11.51
C VAL A 135 -11.83 -6.04 12.57
N GLY A 136 -11.55 -5.73 13.84
CA GLY A 136 -12.00 -6.51 14.96
C GLY A 136 -13.53 -6.45 15.15
N ALA A 137 -14.04 -7.36 15.97
CA ALA A 137 -15.48 -7.44 16.26
C ALA A 137 -16.05 -6.19 16.97
N SER A 138 -15.22 -5.30 17.48
CA SER A 138 -15.65 -4.04 18.12
C SER A 138 -16.37 -3.09 17.18
N VAL A 139 -16.12 -3.18 15.87
CA VAL A 139 -16.73 -2.26 14.89
C VAL A 139 -18.05 -2.82 14.37
N PHE A 140 -18.06 -4.06 13.91
CA PHE A 140 -19.21 -4.65 13.21
C PHE A 140 -19.95 -5.75 14.01
N GLY A 141 -19.48 -6.08 15.21
CA GLY A 141 -20.00 -7.19 16.01
C GLY A 141 -19.44 -8.57 15.60
N PHE A 142 -18.56 -8.63 14.61
CA PHE A 142 -17.85 -9.81 14.14
C PHE A 142 -16.52 -9.40 13.49
N PRO A 143 -15.49 -10.29 13.42
CA PRO A 143 -14.28 -10.03 12.65
C PRO A 143 -14.61 -9.79 11.18
N ALA A 144 -14.16 -8.66 10.65
CA ALA A 144 -14.52 -8.18 9.33
C ALA A 144 -13.27 -7.83 8.52
N ILE A 145 -13.48 -7.64 7.22
CA ILE A 145 -12.49 -7.15 6.28
C ILE A 145 -13.08 -5.93 5.59
N VAL A 146 -12.31 -4.83 5.57
CA VAL A 146 -12.63 -3.62 4.81
C VAL A 146 -11.76 -3.57 3.57
N VAL A 147 -12.37 -3.30 2.41
CA VAL A 147 -11.70 -3.32 1.11
C VAL A 147 -12.01 -2.04 0.34
N GLY A 148 -10.96 -1.31 -0.04
CA GLY A 148 -11.08 -0.23 -1.04
C GLY A 148 -11.22 -0.82 -2.45
N SER A 149 -11.97 -0.16 -3.34
CA SER A 149 -12.19 -0.65 -4.70
C SER A 149 -12.17 0.44 -5.78
N GLY A 150 -12.11 0.02 -7.05
CA GLY A 150 -11.89 0.84 -8.25
C GLY A 150 -10.40 1.00 -8.55
N PHE A 151 -10.00 1.67 -9.63
CA PHE A 151 -8.64 2.20 -9.92
C PHE A 151 -8.25 2.09 -11.40
N LEU A 152 -8.72 1.07 -12.13
CA LEU A 152 -8.41 0.95 -13.55
C LEU A 152 -9.25 1.89 -14.42
N VAL A 153 -8.63 2.97 -14.83
CA VAL A 153 -9.23 3.96 -15.70
C VAL A 153 -9.18 3.48 -17.17
N PRO A 154 -10.22 3.71 -18.00
CA PRO A 154 -11.43 4.47 -17.71
C PRO A 154 -12.63 3.62 -17.23
N SER A 155 -12.51 2.30 -17.09
CA SER A 155 -13.67 1.39 -16.93
C SER A 155 -14.01 0.99 -15.49
N HIS A 156 -13.09 1.18 -14.54
CA HIS A 156 -13.22 0.80 -13.13
C HIS A 156 -13.11 2.02 -12.20
N THR A 157 -13.64 3.17 -12.65
CA THR A 157 -13.53 4.45 -11.93
C THR A 157 -14.64 4.70 -10.91
N THR A 158 -15.65 3.83 -10.83
CA THR A 158 -16.68 3.89 -9.77
C THR A 158 -16.34 2.85 -8.71
N GLY A 159 -15.48 3.27 -7.78
CA GLY A 159 -15.02 2.47 -6.66
C GLY A 159 -15.89 2.60 -5.41
N GLY A 160 -15.42 2.03 -4.31
CA GLY A 160 -16.07 2.15 -3.01
C GLY A 160 -15.27 1.56 -1.86
N VAL A 161 -15.78 1.74 -0.65
CA VAL A 161 -15.34 1.01 0.54
C VAL A 161 -16.37 -0.05 0.87
N TRP A 162 -15.91 -1.29 0.97
CA TRP A 162 -16.74 -2.48 1.16
C TRP A 162 -16.39 -3.21 2.44
N VAL A 163 -17.39 -3.82 3.09
CA VAL A 163 -17.24 -4.62 4.30
C VAL A 163 -17.65 -6.06 4.01
N PHE A 164 -16.80 -6.98 4.46
CA PHE A 164 -17.00 -8.43 4.43
C PHE A 164 -16.94 -8.96 5.86
N GLU A 165 -17.68 -10.03 6.16
CA GLU A 165 -17.32 -10.88 7.30
C GLU A 165 -16.05 -11.65 6.92
N ALA A 166 -15.10 -11.74 7.85
CA ALA A 166 -13.81 -12.41 7.65
C ALA A 166 -13.93 -13.94 7.68
N SER A 167 -14.78 -14.50 6.83
CA SER A 167 -15.08 -15.93 6.77
C SER A 167 -15.46 -16.37 5.37
N ALA A 168 -14.95 -17.53 4.94
CA ALA A 168 -15.39 -18.18 3.71
C ALA A 168 -16.80 -18.81 3.83
N SER A 169 -17.36 -18.86 5.05
CA SER A 169 -18.71 -19.32 5.34
C SER A 169 -19.38 -18.33 6.31
N PRO A 170 -19.72 -17.12 5.84
CA PRO A 170 -20.18 -16.04 6.71
C PRO A 170 -21.57 -16.33 7.31
N GLU A 171 -21.75 -16.02 8.59
CA GLU A 171 -23.01 -16.23 9.31
C GLU A 171 -23.79 -14.94 9.56
N LYS A 172 -23.09 -13.82 9.76
CA LYS A 172 -23.64 -12.51 10.13
C LYS A 172 -23.83 -11.62 8.91
N LEU A 173 -22.83 -11.53 8.04
CA LEU A 173 -22.85 -10.72 6.83
C LEU A 173 -22.69 -11.61 5.59
N LYS A 174 -23.79 -12.22 5.16
CA LYS A 174 -23.80 -13.17 4.03
C LYS A 174 -23.49 -12.55 2.68
N THR A 175 -23.68 -11.24 2.55
CA THR A 175 -23.41 -10.49 1.33
C THR A 175 -22.59 -9.26 1.69
N PRO A 176 -21.50 -8.98 0.96
CA PRO A 176 -20.68 -7.81 1.22
C PRO A 176 -21.50 -6.52 1.10
N VAL A 177 -21.23 -5.55 1.97
CA VAL A 177 -21.94 -4.26 1.98
C VAL A 177 -21.00 -3.15 1.57
N LYS A 178 -21.38 -2.40 0.53
CA LYS A 178 -20.74 -1.13 0.20
C LYS A 178 -21.25 -0.06 1.15
N ILE A 179 -20.34 0.50 1.94
CA ILE A 179 -20.67 1.53 2.94
C ILE A 179 -20.40 2.95 2.44
N SER A 180 -19.60 3.11 1.37
CA SER A 180 -19.40 4.40 0.71
C SER A 180 -20.52 4.70 -0.28
N LYS A 181 -20.89 5.96 -0.45
CA LYS A 181 -21.87 6.38 -1.45
C LYS A 181 -21.30 6.28 -2.88
N ASP A 182 -22.14 5.82 -3.81
CA ASP A 182 -21.80 5.90 -5.24
C ASP A 182 -21.68 7.35 -5.71
N LYS A 183 -20.53 7.66 -6.29
CA LYS A 183 -20.28 8.88 -7.04
C LYS A 183 -20.36 8.58 -8.53
N ALA A 184 -21.52 8.10 -8.97
CA ALA A 184 -21.76 7.68 -10.36
C ALA A 184 -22.50 8.76 -11.19
N GLY A 185 -22.48 10.02 -10.73
CA GLY A 185 -23.20 11.12 -11.38
C GLY A 185 -22.61 11.53 -12.73
N ARG A 186 -23.26 12.49 -13.41
CA ARG A 186 -22.56 13.27 -14.44
C ARG A 186 -21.42 14.04 -13.77
N LEU A 187 -20.32 14.23 -14.51
CA LEU A 187 -19.25 15.17 -14.12
C LEU A 187 -19.86 16.43 -13.48
N PRO A 188 -19.33 16.91 -12.35
CA PRO A 188 -17.97 16.67 -11.86
C PRO A 188 -17.80 15.69 -10.67
N ASP A 189 -18.86 15.06 -10.16
CA ASP A 189 -18.76 14.16 -8.99
C ASP A 189 -18.83 12.69 -9.42
N SER A 190 -17.83 12.30 -10.22
CA SER A 190 -17.70 10.93 -10.75
C SER A 190 -16.25 10.52 -10.93
N GLY A 191 -15.98 9.22 -10.94
CA GLY A 191 -14.65 8.70 -11.26
C GLY A 191 -13.74 8.48 -10.04
N TRP A 192 -14.34 8.36 -8.86
CA TRP A 192 -13.65 8.12 -7.59
C TRP A 192 -13.41 6.64 -7.34
N PHE A 193 -12.17 6.30 -7.00
CA PHE A 193 -11.79 5.01 -6.45
C PHE A 193 -11.12 5.17 -5.09
N TYR A 194 -11.05 4.07 -4.34
CA TYR A 194 -10.58 4.03 -2.95
C TYR A 194 -9.52 2.95 -2.82
N HIS A 195 -8.38 3.26 -2.24
CA HIS A 195 -7.28 2.32 -2.10
C HIS A 195 -7.21 1.68 -0.72
N LEU A 196 -7.37 2.48 0.34
CA LEU A 196 -7.24 2.07 1.74
C LEU A 196 -8.35 2.68 2.59
N ALA A 197 -8.85 1.93 3.56
CA ALA A 197 -9.72 2.45 4.61
C ALA A 197 -9.38 1.79 5.96
N VAL A 198 -9.17 2.59 7.00
CA VAL A 198 -8.72 2.12 8.32
C VAL A 198 -9.67 2.58 9.43
N PRO A 199 -9.85 1.78 10.50
CA PRO A 199 -10.70 2.15 11.64
C PRO A 199 -10.07 3.28 12.46
N VAL A 200 -10.85 4.33 12.73
CA VAL A 200 -10.48 5.46 13.61
C VAL A 200 -11.74 5.98 14.30
N ASP A 201 -11.70 6.25 15.61
CA ASP A 201 -12.76 7.01 16.29
C ASP A 201 -12.55 8.51 16.02
N MET A 202 -13.35 9.08 15.12
CA MET A 202 -13.12 10.42 14.58
C MET A 202 -13.85 11.51 15.37
N ASP A 203 -14.98 11.18 16.02
CA ASP A 203 -15.79 12.12 16.80
C ASP A 203 -15.72 11.89 18.32
N GLY A 204 -14.94 10.92 18.77
CA GLY A 204 -14.67 10.65 20.17
C GLY A 204 -15.85 9.99 20.89
N ASP A 205 -16.77 9.39 20.14
CA ASP A 205 -17.96 8.76 20.72
C ASP A 205 -17.76 7.29 21.11
N GLY A 206 -16.54 6.79 20.98
CA GLY A 206 -16.11 5.45 21.37
C GLY A 206 -16.38 4.39 20.32
N ARG A 207 -16.98 4.75 19.18
CA ARG A 207 -17.16 3.87 18.03
C ARG A 207 -16.08 4.14 16.98
N GLN A 208 -15.64 3.08 16.29
CA GLN A 208 -14.68 3.24 15.21
C GLN A 208 -15.46 3.59 13.93
N ASP A 209 -15.12 4.73 13.37
CA ASP A 209 -15.46 5.11 12.01
C ASP A 209 -14.43 4.56 11.03
N LEU A 210 -14.54 4.93 9.75
CA LEU A 210 -13.50 4.62 8.77
C LEU A 210 -12.91 5.89 8.18
N LEU A 211 -11.60 6.01 8.26
CA LEU A 211 -10.81 7.00 7.56
C LEU A 211 -10.35 6.40 6.24
N THR A 212 -10.51 7.12 5.13
CA THR A 212 -10.11 6.64 3.80
C THR A 212 -9.62 7.78 2.92
N ALA A 213 -8.82 7.45 1.91
CA ALA A 213 -8.48 8.37 0.83
C ALA A 213 -9.18 7.90 -0.45
N ARG A 214 -9.64 8.87 -1.25
CA ARG A 214 -10.15 8.62 -2.59
C ARG A 214 -9.38 9.43 -3.61
N CYS A 215 -9.30 8.90 -4.82
CA CYS A 215 -8.66 9.58 -5.93
C CYS A 215 -9.55 9.57 -7.18
N GLU A 216 -9.56 10.71 -7.87
CA GLU A 216 -10.06 10.84 -9.23
C GLU A 216 -8.83 10.96 -10.14
N PHE A 217 -8.67 10.01 -11.05
CA PHE A 217 -7.55 10.01 -12.00
C PHE A 217 -8.09 9.77 -13.40
N GLY A 218 -8.20 10.79 -14.24
CA GLY A 218 -8.64 10.53 -15.62
C GLY A 218 -7.50 10.14 -16.57
N VAL A 219 -7.83 9.34 -17.57
CA VAL A 219 -6.88 8.86 -18.61
C VAL A 219 -6.40 9.94 -19.56
N TRP A 220 -7.15 11.03 -19.70
CA TRP A 220 -6.82 12.07 -20.67
C TRP A 220 -5.87 13.09 -20.05
N PRO A 221 -4.91 13.66 -20.81
CA PRO A 221 -3.99 14.67 -20.28
C PRO A 221 -4.67 15.90 -19.67
N TRP A 222 -5.91 16.19 -20.09
CA TRP A 222 -6.74 17.29 -19.58
C TRP A 222 -7.71 16.87 -18.48
N SER A 223 -7.71 15.59 -18.09
CA SER A 223 -8.53 15.12 -16.99
C SER A 223 -8.02 15.67 -15.66
N ARG A 224 -8.95 15.82 -14.72
CA ARG A 224 -8.61 16.17 -13.34
C ARG A 224 -7.89 14.99 -12.70
N LYS A 225 -6.91 15.35 -11.86
CA LYS A 225 -6.25 14.45 -10.92
C LYS A 225 -6.38 15.11 -9.55
N ARG A 226 -7.00 14.43 -8.60
CA ARG A 226 -7.14 14.93 -7.23
C ARG A 226 -7.32 13.79 -6.25
N GLY A 227 -6.75 13.98 -5.06
CA GLY A 227 -6.97 13.14 -3.88
C GLY A 227 -7.79 13.89 -2.84
N GLU A 228 -8.62 13.16 -2.10
CA GLU A 228 -9.36 13.66 -0.94
C GLU A 228 -9.26 12.66 0.22
N LEU A 229 -9.03 13.19 1.43
CA LEU A 229 -9.15 12.45 2.68
C LEU A 229 -10.58 12.57 3.20
N LEU A 230 -11.17 11.44 3.57
CA LEU A 230 -12.55 11.32 3.98
C LEU A 230 -12.69 10.57 5.29
N TRP A 231 -13.68 10.98 6.06
CA TRP A 231 -14.22 10.24 7.19
C TRP A 231 -15.59 9.68 6.80
N LEU A 232 -15.76 8.37 6.91
CA LEU A 232 -17.03 7.67 6.79
C LEU A 232 -17.52 7.37 8.21
N GLN A 233 -18.57 8.07 8.64
CA GLN A 233 -19.09 7.98 10.01
C GLN A 233 -20.02 6.78 10.19
N GLN A 234 -19.73 5.97 11.20
CA GLN A 234 -20.51 4.81 11.57
C GLN A 234 -21.89 5.22 12.12
N PRO A 235 -23.00 4.66 11.59
CA PRO A 235 -24.33 4.86 12.17
C PRO A 235 -24.42 4.43 13.64
N LYS A 236 -25.19 5.17 14.45
CA LYS A 236 -25.29 4.94 15.90
C LYS A 236 -25.94 3.61 16.31
N ALA A 237 -26.79 3.05 15.47
CA ALA A 237 -27.61 1.89 15.83
C ALA A 237 -27.11 0.60 15.16
N ASP A 238 -26.99 0.61 13.84
CA ASP A 238 -26.60 -0.55 13.04
C ASP A 238 -25.65 -0.11 11.91
N PRO A 239 -24.41 -0.62 11.86
CA PRO A 239 -23.47 -0.29 10.77
C PRO A 239 -23.96 -0.70 9.39
N PHE A 240 -24.99 -1.54 9.29
CA PHE A 240 -25.55 -2.05 8.04
C PHE A 240 -27.02 -1.67 7.83
N SER A 241 -27.46 -0.53 8.38
CA SER A 241 -28.87 -0.07 8.33
C SER A 241 -29.45 0.20 6.92
N GLY A 242 -28.74 -0.17 5.85
CA GLY A 242 -29.18 -0.09 4.45
C GLY A 242 -28.78 1.18 3.71
N GLU A 243 -28.27 2.19 4.41
CA GLU A 243 -27.78 3.44 3.82
C GLU A 243 -26.25 3.49 3.88
N PRO A 244 -25.58 4.12 2.90
CA PRO A 244 -24.17 4.45 3.01
C PRO A 244 -23.87 5.25 4.28
N TRP A 245 -22.69 5.03 4.85
CA TRP A 245 -22.18 5.80 5.98
C TRP A 245 -22.07 7.28 5.59
N ALA A 246 -22.26 8.16 6.58
CA ALA A 246 -22.19 9.60 6.32
C ALA A 246 -20.75 9.99 5.95
N GLU A 247 -20.57 10.59 4.77
CA GLU A 247 -19.27 11.01 4.25
C GLU A 247 -18.97 12.45 4.67
N HIS A 248 -17.80 12.65 5.29
CA HIS A 248 -17.26 13.96 5.65
C HIS A 248 -15.93 14.16 4.91
N HIS A 249 -15.87 15.18 4.06
CA HIS A 249 -14.60 15.62 3.47
C HIS A 249 -13.74 16.31 4.53
N LEU A 250 -12.49 15.88 4.65
CA LEU A 250 -11.56 16.41 5.65
C LEU A 250 -10.49 17.30 5.03
N ALA A 251 -9.89 16.86 3.91
CA ALA A 251 -8.85 17.61 3.23
C ALA A 251 -8.68 17.18 1.77
N ASP A 252 -8.15 18.10 0.96
CA ASP A 252 -7.60 17.79 -0.36
C ASP A 252 -6.12 17.36 -0.23
N GLY A 253 -5.67 16.48 -1.12
CA GLY A 253 -4.28 16.03 -1.19
C GLY A 253 -4.14 14.52 -1.16
N PRO A 254 -4.45 13.83 -0.04
CA PRO A 254 -4.25 12.39 0.09
C PRO A 254 -5.01 11.64 -0.98
N ASP A 255 -4.33 10.81 -1.77
CA ASP A 255 -4.87 10.21 -2.98
C ASP A 255 -5.03 8.69 -2.90
N PHE A 256 -3.93 7.95 -2.72
CA PHE A 256 -3.93 6.50 -2.71
C PHE A 256 -3.83 5.93 -1.30
N LEU A 257 -2.73 6.25 -0.61
CA LEU A 257 -2.34 5.64 0.65
C LEU A 257 -2.06 6.71 1.70
N PHE A 258 -2.07 6.28 2.96
CA PHE A 258 -1.67 7.07 4.11
C PHE A 258 -1.36 6.13 5.28
N CYS A 259 -0.63 6.62 6.28
CA CYS A 259 -0.32 5.90 7.49
C CYS A 259 -0.68 6.75 8.72
N VAL A 260 -1.62 6.25 9.52
CA VAL A 260 -2.04 6.90 10.78
C VAL A 260 -0.91 6.81 11.80
N GLN A 261 -0.64 7.91 12.49
CA GLN A 261 0.35 7.96 13.56
C GLN A 261 -0.12 7.14 14.75
N PRO A 262 0.59 6.08 15.15
CA PRO A 262 0.19 5.25 16.27
C PRO A 262 0.27 6.04 17.59
N GLY A 263 -0.72 5.83 18.46
CA GLY A 263 -0.76 6.44 19.80
C GLY A 263 -1.03 7.94 19.84
N ALA A 264 -1.33 8.58 18.70
CA ALA A 264 -1.71 9.99 18.67
C ALA A 264 -3.03 10.21 19.43
N LYS A 265 -3.12 11.30 20.21
CA LYS A 265 -4.32 11.62 21.01
C LYS A 265 -5.48 12.16 20.17
N GLU A 266 -5.15 12.87 19.11
CA GLU A 266 -6.08 13.30 18.07
C GLU A 266 -5.61 12.73 16.74
N LEU A 267 -6.46 12.74 15.71
CA LEU A 267 -6.09 12.23 14.40
C LEU A 267 -4.80 12.89 13.90
N ALA A 268 -3.80 12.07 13.60
CA ALA A 268 -2.59 12.46 12.91
C ALA A 268 -2.17 11.35 11.95
N LEU A 269 -1.69 11.73 10.76
CA LEU A 269 -1.27 10.79 9.71
C LEU A 269 -0.28 11.45 8.76
N VAL A 270 0.42 10.63 7.98
CA VAL A 270 1.13 11.08 6.79
C VAL A 270 0.48 10.51 5.54
N ALA A 271 0.37 11.33 4.50
CA ALA A 271 0.00 10.91 3.16
C ALA A 271 1.21 11.08 2.22
N PRO A 272 1.69 9.99 1.60
CA PRO A 272 2.56 10.07 0.44
C PRO A 272 1.71 10.46 -0.78
N GLU A 273 1.63 11.76 -1.07
CA GLU A 273 0.82 12.25 -2.20
C GLU A 273 1.53 11.95 -3.51
N PHE A 274 0.99 10.99 -4.28
CA PHE A 274 1.52 10.61 -5.58
C PHE A 274 1.30 11.73 -6.62
N ILE A 275 0.11 12.33 -6.65
CA ILE A 275 -0.27 13.33 -7.65
C ILE A 275 0.47 14.66 -7.43
N SER A 276 0.63 15.08 -6.18
CA SER A 276 1.32 16.32 -5.81
C SER A 276 2.82 16.14 -5.60
N GLU A 277 3.31 14.89 -5.65
CA GLU A 277 4.73 14.53 -5.58
C GLU A 277 5.43 14.98 -4.28
N ARG A 278 4.78 14.75 -3.13
CA ARG A 278 5.26 15.24 -1.83
C ARG A 278 4.80 14.38 -0.65
N MET A 279 5.50 14.49 0.48
CA MET A 279 5.11 13.92 1.76
C MET A 279 4.44 14.97 2.63
N VAL A 280 3.23 14.69 3.12
CA VAL A 280 2.43 15.66 3.89
C VAL A 280 1.92 15.04 5.18
N TYR A 281 2.21 15.70 6.30
CA TYR A 281 1.65 15.39 7.61
C TYR A 281 0.33 16.13 7.80
N TYR A 282 -0.73 15.38 8.11
CA TYR A 282 -2.05 15.89 8.45
C TYR A 282 -2.30 15.64 9.93
N TYR A 283 -2.80 16.65 10.64
CA TYR A 283 -3.03 16.56 12.08
C TYR A 283 -4.21 17.41 12.50
N MET A 284 -5.01 16.87 13.41
CA MET A 284 -6.07 17.61 14.07
C MET A 284 -5.46 18.56 15.11
N ARG A 285 -6.02 19.77 15.22
CA ARG A 285 -5.74 20.69 16.31
C ARG A 285 -6.97 21.56 16.55
N ASP A 286 -7.51 21.49 17.76
CA ASP A 286 -8.72 22.21 18.16
C ASP A 286 -9.93 21.87 17.28
N GLY A 287 -10.06 20.59 16.89
CA GLY A 287 -11.15 20.10 16.03
C GLY A 287 -11.05 20.53 14.55
N VAL A 288 -9.91 21.10 14.13
CA VAL A 288 -9.65 21.47 12.74
C VAL A 288 -8.48 20.66 12.20
N LEU A 289 -8.69 19.99 11.07
CA LEU A 289 -7.60 19.31 10.37
C LEU A 289 -6.68 20.35 9.72
N ARG A 290 -5.39 20.22 10.01
CA ARG A 290 -4.31 21.04 9.46
C ARG A 290 -3.34 20.14 8.72
N SER A 291 -2.48 20.74 7.91
CA SER A 291 -1.43 20.02 7.21
C SER A 291 -0.10 20.77 7.22
N ARG A 292 0.98 20.01 7.03
CA ARG A 292 2.34 20.49 6.86
C ARG A 292 3.06 19.60 5.85
N VAL A 293 3.69 20.22 4.85
CA VAL A 293 4.59 19.50 3.94
C VAL A 293 5.86 19.12 4.72
N LEU A 294 6.15 17.82 4.76
CA LEU A 294 7.39 17.28 5.33
C LEU A 294 8.52 17.30 4.32
N ASP A 295 8.20 16.94 3.06
CA ASP A 295 9.13 16.93 1.95
C ASP A 295 8.41 17.25 0.65
N ALA A 296 8.86 18.31 -0.04
CA ALA A 296 8.33 18.73 -1.34
C ALA A 296 9.15 18.19 -2.52
N GLU A 297 10.24 17.49 -2.24
CA GLU A 297 11.22 16.99 -3.21
C GLU A 297 11.33 15.45 -3.18
N SER A 298 10.37 14.76 -2.56
CA SER A 298 10.34 13.31 -2.51
C SER A 298 10.04 12.67 -3.87
N GLY A 299 9.39 13.43 -4.77
CA GLY A 299 8.74 12.88 -5.96
C GLY A 299 7.39 12.22 -5.61
N PRO A 300 6.74 11.54 -6.58
CA PRO A 300 5.48 10.82 -6.37
C PRO A 300 5.58 9.86 -5.20
N GLY A 301 4.93 10.14 -4.08
CA GLY A 301 4.91 9.25 -2.93
C GLY A 301 4.14 7.96 -3.22
N PHE A 302 4.52 6.85 -2.59
CA PHE A 302 3.81 5.56 -2.74
C PHE A 302 3.28 5.02 -1.41
N SER A 303 4.17 4.48 -0.57
CA SER A 303 3.83 3.84 0.68
C SER A 303 4.43 4.60 1.85
N CYS A 304 3.83 4.47 3.03
CA CYS A 304 4.44 4.89 4.28
C CYS A 304 4.05 4.01 5.47
N SER A 305 4.91 3.97 6.49
CA SER A 305 4.62 3.40 7.80
C SER A 305 5.43 4.13 8.89
N TRP A 306 4.97 4.01 10.15
CA TRP A 306 5.65 4.58 11.31
C TRP A 306 6.44 3.51 12.04
N GLU A 307 7.76 3.66 12.14
CA GLU A 307 8.67 2.61 12.59
C GLU A 307 9.85 3.21 13.37
N ASP A 308 10.35 2.51 14.36
CA ASP A 308 11.64 2.81 14.99
C ASP A 308 12.76 2.28 14.08
N LEU A 309 13.18 3.10 13.13
CA LEU A 309 14.13 2.72 12.08
C LEU A 309 15.57 2.84 12.56
N ASN A 310 15.83 3.72 13.53
CA ASN A 310 17.17 3.87 14.09
C ASN A 310 17.45 3.06 15.36
N GLY A 311 16.43 2.47 15.99
CA GLY A 311 16.55 1.69 17.21
C GLY A 311 16.69 2.54 18.47
N ASP A 312 16.36 3.84 18.41
CA ASP A 312 16.43 4.76 19.57
C ASP A 312 15.14 4.77 20.40
N GLY A 313 14.10 4.06 19.95
CA GLY A 313 12.81 3.94 20.61
C GLY A 313 11.81 5.05 20.25
N ARG A 314 12.15 5.96 19.35
CA ARG A 314 11.25 6.94 18.73
C ARG A 314 10.83 6.44 17.36
N LEU A 315 9.72 6.99 16.86
CA LEU A 315 9.20 6.60 15.55
C LEU A 315 9.67 7.57 14.48
N GLU A 316 10.19 7.01 13.41
CA GLU A 316 10.40 7.66 12.13
C GLU A 316 9.30 7.27 11.14
N LEU A 317 9.22 8.03 10.07
CA LEU A 317 8.41 7.68 8.92
C LEU A 317 9.28 6.92 7.90
N LEU A 318 8.97 5.65 7.65
CA LEU A 318 9.45 4.92 6.47
C LEU A 318 8.57 5.31 5.27
N ALA A 319 9.18 5.66 4.14
CA ALA A 319 8.41 5.91 2.92
C ALA A 319 9.16 5.53 1.65
N THR A 320 8.42 5.34 0.56
CA THR A 320 8.97 5.18 -0.78
C THR A 320 8.42 6.23 -1.74
N ASN A 321 9.17 6.53 -2.79
CA ASN A 321 8.63 7.19 -3.97
C ASN A 321 8.45 6.19 -5.12
N HIS A 322 7.58 6.51 -6.07
CA HIS A 322 7.18 5.62 -7.16
C HIS A 322 7.51 6.24 -8.51
N ILE A 323 8.76 6.09 -8.95
CA ILE A 323 9.23 6.68 -10.20
C ILE A 323 9.80 5.63 -11.14
N ASN A 324 9.78 5.90 -12.44
CA ASN A 324 10.22 4.92 -13.44
C ASN A 324 11.70 4.54 -13.30
N GLN A 325 12.55 5.51 -12.96
CA GLN A 325 13.99 5.35 -12.86
C GLN A 325 14.49 6.00 -11.57
N ASN A 326 15.43 5.34 -10.89
CA ASN A 326 16.10 5.85 -9.70
C ASN A 326 15.18 6.17 -8.50
N GLY A 327 14.13 5.37 -8.30
CA GLY A 327 13.31 5.42 -7.10
C GLY A 327 14.10 5.08 -5.84
N SER A 328 13.54 5.45 -4.70
CA SER A 328 14.24 5.52 -3.42
C SER A 328 13.34 5.14 -2.24
N VAL A 329 14.00 4.72 -1.17
CA VAL A 329 13.42 4.46 0.15
C VAL A 329 14.00 5.48 1.11
N TYR A 330 13.12 6.13 1.89
CA TYR A 330 13.46 7.21 2.80
C TYR A 330 13.09 6.87 4.24
N ALA A 331 13.85 7.41 5.18
CA ALA A 331 13.41 7.63 6.56
C ALA A 331 13.27 9.13 6.81
N TYR A 332 12.23 9.55 7.52
CA TYR A 332 12.11 10.91 8.02
C TYR A 332 12.19 10.91 9.54
N ALA A 333 13.26 11.50 10.07
CA ALA A 333 13.53 11.63 11.49
C ALA A 333 13.08 13.00 12.01
N PHE A 334 12.53 13.04 13.22
CA PHE A 334 11.96 14.24 13.81
C PHE A 334 12.71 14.64 15.09
N ASP A 335 13.10 15.92 15.21
CA ASP A 335 13.85 16.43 16.38
C ASP A 335 13.00 16.64 17.65
N GLY A 336 11.71 16.30 17.60
CA GLY A 336 10.79 16.37 18.73
C GLY A 336 9.48 15.63 18.47
N ASP A 337 8.65 15.48 19.50
CA ASP A 337 7.45 14.64 19.47
C ASP A 337 6.19 15.38 18.97
N ASP A 338 6.24 16.71 18.86
CA ASP A 338 5.22 17.50 18.15
C ASP A 338 5.57 17.57 16.67
N PHE A 339 5.22 16.54 15.90
CA PHE A 339 5.52 16.46 14.46
C PHE A 339 4.92 17.60 13.64
N ALA A 340 3.91 18.31 14.17
CA ALA A 340 3.38 19.51 13.55
C ALA A 340 4.40 20.66 13.48
N SER A 341 5.40 20.68 14.38
CA SER A 341 6.40 21.77 14.47
C SER A 341 7.86 21.30 14.49
N ALA A 342 8.14 20.03 14.82
CA ALA A 342 9.48 19.44 14.84
C ALA A 342 10.21 19.63 13.52
N LYS A 343 11.52 19.86 13.53
CA LYS A 343 12.32 19.77 12.31
C LYS A 343 12.34 18.33 11.85
N VAL A 344 12.27 18.17 10.53
CA VAL A 344 12.30 16.87 9.88
C VAL A 344 13.58 16.77 9.05
N GLU A 345 14.30 15.67 9.23
CA GLU A 345 15.47 15.32 8.43
C GLU A 345 15.13 14.09 7.58
N ARG A 346 15.44 14.17 6.28
CA ARG A 346 15.29 13.05 5.35
C ARG A 346 16.60 12.30 5.23
N HIS A 347 16.57 11.00 5.50
CA HIS A 347 17.65 10.07 5.21
C HIS A 347 17.28 9.20 4.02
N VAL A 348 18.20 9.04 3.06
CA VAL A 348 18.03 8.11 1.93
C VAL A 348 18.59 6.76 2.35
N LEU A 349 17.71 5.78 2.61
CA LEU A 349 18.12 4.44 3.04
C LEU A 349 18.64 3.61 1.87
N ALA A 350 17.99 3.75 0.71
CA ALA A 350 18.39 3.10 -0.54
C ALA A 350 17.86 3.88 -1.76
N THR A 351 18.53 3.75 -2.90
CA THR A 351 18.15 4.38 -4.16
C THR A 351 18.60 3.52 -5.35
N GLY A 352 18.24 3.91 -6.57
CA GLY A 352 18.62 3.20 -7.80
C GLY A 352 17.60 2.17 -8.28
N PHE A 353 16.42 2.09 -7.65
CA PHE A 353 15.36 1.18 -8.09
C PHE A 353 14.74 1.70 -9.38
N SER A 354 14.58 0.83 -10.38
CA SER A 354 14.09 1.21 -11.70
C SER A 354 13.14 0.15 -12.20
N ALA A 355 12.06 0.58 -12.85
CA ALA A 355 11.15 -0.34 -13.53
C ALA A 355 11.90 -1.09 -14.64
N ALA A 356 11.51 -2.34 -14.88
CA ALA A 356 12.08 -3.18 -15.93
C ALA A 356 11.85 -2.61 -17.34
N THR A 357 10.86 -1.72 -17.48
CA THR A 357 10.60 -1.00 -18.73
C THR A 357 10.48 0.50 -18.50
N THR A 358 10.86 1.28 -19.52
CA THR A 358 10.71 2.75 -19.53
C THR A 358 9.34 3.20 -20.05
N LYS A 359 8.34 2.30 -20.06
CA LYS A 359 7.00 2.63 -20.56
C LYS A 359 6.32 3.61 -19.61
N GLN A 360 5.46 4.46 -20.16
CA GLN A 360 4.63 5.32 -19.33
C GLN A 360 3.72 4.46 -18.45
N GLY A 361 3.62 4.82 -17.16
CA GLY A 361 2.80 4.10 -16.20
C GLY A 361 3.50 2.97 -15.46
N THR A 362 4.82 2.80 -15.63
CA THR A 362 5.62 1.88 -14.80
C THR A 362 6.52 2.64 -13.84
N ALA A 363 6.68 2.13 -12.62
CA ALA A 363 7.47 2.73 -11.56
C ALA A 363 8.02 1.70 -10.55
N SER A 364 9.03 2.12 -9.80
CA SER A 364 9.74 1.34 -8.79
C SER A 364 10.45 2.28 -7.81
N PRO A 365 10.60 1.93 -6.51
CA PRO A 365 10.05 0.76 -5.85
C PRO A 365 8.55 0.90 -5.53
N GLY A 366 7.93 -0.19 -5.08
CA GLY A 366 6.59 -0.24 -4.51
C GLY A 366 6.61 -0.10 -2.98
N ASP A 367 5.85 -0.96 -2.28
CA ASP A 367 5.77 -0.95 -0.82
C ASP A 367 7.10 -1.35 -0.15
N ALA A 368 7.39 -0.66 0.96
CA ALA A 368 8.45 -1.02 1.91
C ALA A 368 7.85 -1.38 3.27
N VAL A 369 8.25 -2.51 3.83
CA VAL A 369 7.75 -3.00 5.13
C VAL A 369 8.94 -3.26 6.05
N ALA A 370 9.02 -2.53 7.16
CA ALA A 370 10.00 -2.78 8.20
C ALA A 370 9.62 -4.03 9.00
N PHE A 371 10.60 -4.87 9.33
CA PHE A 371 10.39 -6.08 10.10
C PHE A 371 11.65 -6.51 10.85
N ARG A 372 11.47 -7.44 11.80
CA ARG A 372 12.57 -8.10 12.51
C ARG A 372 12.65 -9.55 12.06
N PRO A 373 13.80 -10.01 11.51
CA PRO A 373 13.92 -11.37 10.99
C PRO A 373 13.63 -12.48 11.99
N SER A 374 13.89 -12.27 13.29
CA SER A 374 13.53 -13.21 14.34
C SER A 374 12.89 -12.54 15.54
N LYS A 375 12.05 -13.31 16.24
CA LYS A 375 11.37 -12.91 17.46
C LYS A 375 12.39 -12.65 18.57
N GLY A 376 12.29 -11.46 19.17
CA GLY A 376 13.20 -11.03 20.24
C GLY A 376 14.45 -10.30 19.75
N ASP A 377 14.61 -10.12 18.43
CA ASP A 377 15.59 -9.17 17.92
C ASP A 377 15.28 -7.74 18.41
N SER A 378 16.34 -6.97 18.62
CA SER A 378 16.30 -5.57 19.01
C SER A 378 17.21 -4.75 18.09
N GLY A 379 17.10 -3.43 18.17
CA GLY A 379 17.80 -2.51 17.29
C GLY A 379 17.09 -2.29 15.96
N LYS A 380 17.87 -1.86 14.96
CA LYS A 380 17.40 -1.42 13.64
C LYS A 380 16.68 -2.55 12.90
N PRO A 381 15.46 -2.31 12.38
CA PRO A 381 14.73 -3.31 11.61
C PRO A 381 15.39 -3.53 10.24
N HIS A 382 15.12 -4.70 9.66
CA HIS A 382 15.30 -4.91 8.22
C HIS A 382 14.10 -4.32 7.49
N ILE A 383 14.24 -4.06 6.19
CA ILE A 383 13.14 -3.58 5.36
C ILE A 383 13.00 -4.51 4.17
N PHE A 384 11.83 -5.10 3.99
CA PHE A 384 11.50 -5.81 2.76
C PHE A 384 10.91 -4.81 1.77
N LEU A 385 11.34 -4.89 0.51
CA LEU A 385 10.99 -3.93 -0.52
C LEU A 385 10.44 -4.65 -1.75
N SER A 386 9.18 -4.36 -2.08
CA SER A 386 8.61 -4.71 -3.37
C SER A 386 9.15 -3.80 -4.45
N GLY A 387 9.63 -4.36 -5.55
CA GLY A 387 10.12 -3.58 -6.69
C GLY A 387 9.04 -3.11 -7.66
N ASP A 388 7.79 -3.53 -7.45
CA ASP A 388 6.65 -3.36 -8.36
C ASP A 388 7.03 -3.68 -9.81
N ASN A 389 7.09 -2.68 -10.70
CA ASN A 389 7.41 -2.91 -12.11
C ASN A 389 8.90 -3.15 -12.39
N SER A 390 9.78 -3.18 -11.38
CA SER A 390 11.13 -3.75 -11.55
C SER A 390 11.10 -5.28 -11.65
N ASN A 391 9.95 -5.87 -11.32
CA ASN A 391 9.73 -7.31 -11.25
C ASN A 391 10.71 -8.04 -10.30
N SER A 392 11.22 -7.34 -9.28
CA SER A 392 12.19 -7.85 -8.33
C SER A 392 11.76 -7.56 -6.90
N VAL A 393 12.33 -8.30 -5.96
CA VAL A 393 12.21 -8.05 -4.51
C VAL A 393 13.57 -7.89 -3.87
N PHE A 394 13.63 -7.09 -2.81
CA PHE A 394 14.86 -6.76 -2.11
C PHE A 394 14.67 -6.82 -0.60
N VAL A 395 15.78 -7.05 0.11
CA VAL A 395 15.88 -6.83 1.56
C VAL A 395 16.93 -5.75 1.79
N LEU A 396 16.59 -4.72 2.56
CA LEU A 396 17.52 -3.75 3.09
C LEU A 396 17.89 -4.18 4.51
N ALA A 397 19.17 -4.45 4.75
CA ALA A 397 19.70 -4.80 6.06
C ALA A 397 20.55 -3.65 6.60
N PRO A 398 20.38 -3.23 7.88
CA PRO A 398 21.17 -2.15 8.46
C PRO A 398 22.65 -2.55 8.49
N LYS A 399 23.55 -1.65 8.05
CA LYS A 399 25.00 -1.93 8.07
C LYS A 399 25.61 -1.84 9.47
N SER A 400 24.97 -1.08 10.34
CA SER A 400 25.35 -0.86 11.73
C SER A 400 24.10 -0.83 12.62
N GLN A 401 24.30 -1.05 13.92
CA GLN A 401 23.27 -0.84 14.95
C GLN A 401 23.42 0.50 15.67
N ASP A 402 24.40 1.31 15.26
CA ASP A 402 24.52 2.70 15.72
C ASP A 402 23.31 3.50 15.23
N ALA A 403 22.62 4.20 16.13
CA ALA A 403 21.41 4.96 15.80
C ALA A 403 21.69 6.06 14.78
N ASP A 404 22.89 6.67 14.83
CA ASP A 404 23.28 7.76 13.93
C ASP A 404 23.68 7.28 12.51
N ASP A 405 23.88 5.97 12.31
CA ASP A 405 24.28 5.39 11.02
C ASP A 405 23.07 4.93 10.18
N TRP A 406 22.56 5.79 9.31
CA TRP A 406 21.40 5.52 8.45
C TRP A 406 21.69 4.61 7.24
N GLU A 407 22.88 4.02 7.12
CA GLU A 407 23.21 3.20 5.96
C GLU A 407 22.60 1.79 6.01
N TYR A 408 21.94 1.41 4.91
CA TYR A 408 21.46 0.06 4.66
C TYR A 408 22.22 -0.60 3.49
N ALA A 409 22.47 -1.90 3.61
CA ALA A 409 22.91 -2.74 2.51
C ALA A 409 21.69 -3.27 1.76
N THR A 410 21.63 -3.04 0.45
CA THR A 410 20.57 -3.59 -0.42
C THR A 410 20.96 -4.98 -0.90
N GLN A 411 20.16 -5.98 -0.57
CA GLN A 411 20.29 -7.36 -1.04
C GLN A 411 19.14 -7.69 -2.01
N PRO A 412 19.41 -7.82 -3.32
CA PRO A 412 18.46 -8.41 -4.25
C PRO A 412 18.12 -9.83 -3.80
N VAL A 413 16.83 -10.13 -3.69
CA VAL A 413 16.35 -11.45 -3.26
C VAL A 413 16.05 -12.32 -4.48
N ALA A 414 15.21 -11.81 -5.39
CA ALA A 414 14.81 -12.53 -6.59
C ALA A 414 14.29 -11.57 -7.65
N TYR A 415 14.40 -11.98 -8.92
CA TYR A 415 13.64 -11.44 -10.03
C TYR A 415 12.47 -12.40 -10.31
N LEU A 416 11.24 -11.91 -10.13
CA LEU A 416 10.01 -12.70 -10.26
C LEU A 416 9.45 -12.66 -11.68
N GLY A 417 9.86 -11.70 -12.50
CA GLY A 417 9.35 -11.54 -13.87
C GLY A 417 7.85 -11.20 -13.95
N ALA A 418 7.29 -10.68 -12.85
CA ALA A 418 5.91 -10.23 -12.71
C ALA A 418 5.89 -8.94 -11.89
N ASP A 419 4.86 -8.10 -12.06
CA ASP A 419 4.62 -6.97 -11.18
C ASP A 419 4.50 -7.44 -9.73
N VAL A 420 5.18 -6.75 -8.81
CA VAL A 420 5.32 -7.17 -7.41
C VAL A 420 4.40 -6.34 -6.53
N GLY A 421 3.39 -7.00 -5.97
CA GLY A 421 2.39 -6.36 -5.12
C GLY A 421 2.86 -6.09 -3.68
N ARG A 422 1.92 -5.69 -2.83
CA ARG A 422 2.16 -5.47 -1.39
C ARG A 422 2.41 -6.81 -0.69
N PRO A 423 3.56 -6.99 -0.01
CA PRO A 423 3.86 -8.24 0.67
C PRO A 423 3.23 -8.29 2.07
N ALA A 424 2.97 -9.49 2.56
CA ALA A 424 2.63 -9.73 3.96
C ALA A 424 3.82 -10.38 4.68
N ILE A 425 4.09 -9.94 5.90
CA ILE A 425 5.24 -10.39 6.69
C ILE A 425 4.80 -10.74 8.11
N GLY A 426 5.18 -11.90 8.61
CA GLY A 426 4.88 -12.36 9.98
C GLY A 426 5.43 -13.75 10.25
N ASP A 427 5.55 -14.15 11.52
CA ASP A 427 5.89 -15.52 11.91
C ASP A 427 4.62 -16.38 11.82
N THR A 428 4.44 -17.08 10.71
CA THR A 428 3.19 -17.80 10.40
C THR A 428 3.22 -19.25 10.82
N ASP A 429 4.39 -19.87 10.92
CA ASP A 429 4.53 -21.26 11.37
C ASP A 429 5.03 -21.44 12.81
N GLY A 430 5.33 -20.34 13.49
CA GLY A 430 5.70 -20.30 14.90
C GLY A 430 7.14 -20.75 15.18
N ASP A 431 8.00 -20.80 14.16
CA ASP A 431 9.42 -21.14 14.33
C ASP A 431 10.25 -19.97 14.91
N GLY A 432 9.63 -18.80 15.06
CA GLY A 432 10.24 -17.61 15.62
C GLY A 432 10.97 -16.74 14.60
N PHE A 433 10.90 -17.08 13.31
CA PHE A 433 11.43 -16.27 12.22
C PHE A 433 10.31 -15.68 11.35
N ALA A 434 10.62 -14.61 10.64
CA ALA A 434 9.67 -13.98 9.74
C ALA A 434 9.47 -14.81 8.46
N ASP A 435 8.22 -15.06 8.11
CA ASP A 435 7.77 -15.45 6.77
C ASP A 435 7.42 -14.20 5.96
N ILE A 436 7.65 -14.27 4.65
CA ILE A 436 7.28 -13.22 3.70
C ILE A 436 6.50 -13.83 2.55
N TYR A 437 5.29 -13.33 2.32
CA TYR A 437 4.43 -13.71 1.20
C TYR A 437 4.37 -12.56 0.20
N VAL A 438 4.86 -12.80 -1.01
CA VAL A 438 5.00 -11.78 -2.06
C VAL A 438 4.02 -12.04 -3.19
N PRO A 439 3.06 -11.14 -3.46
CA PRO A 439 2.25 -11.23 -4.67
C PRO A 439 3.10 -11.05 -5.93
N ALA A 440 3.17 -12.09 -6.75
CA ALA A 440 3.73 -12.03 -8.10
C ALA A 440 2.57 -12.00 -9.09
N TYR A 441 2.11 -10.79 -9.39
CA TYR A 441 0.81 -10.51 -10.00
C TYR A 441 0.60 -11.30 -11.30
N ASP A 442 1.46 -11.10 -12.30
CA ASP A 442 1.34 -11.75 -13.63
C ASP A 442 1.52 -13.27 -13.58
N ASN A 443 2.14 -13.80 -12.53
CA ASN A 443 2.43 -15.21 -12.36
C ASN A 443 1.30 -15.97 -11.64
N ASN A 444 0.28 -15.29 -11.11
CA ASN A 444 -0.81 -15.91 -10.35
C ASN A 444 -0.32 -16.71 -9.14
N VAL A 445 0.71 -16.22 -8.46
CA VAL A 445 1.26 -16.88 -7.26
C VAL A 445 1.56 -15.87 -6.16
N LEU A 446 1.48 -16.34 -4.92
CA LEU A 446 2.23 -15.78 -3.81
C LEU A 446 3.53 -16.56 -3.65
N VAL A 447 4.65 -15.86 -3.74
CA VAL A 447 5.96 -16.46 -3.46
C VAL A 447 6.23 -16.36 -1.98
N HIS A 448 6.44 -17.49 -1.31
CA HIS A 448 6.71 -17.56 0.12
C HIS A 448 8.21 -17.73 0.37
N TYR A 449 8.77 -16.81 1.14
CA TYR A 449 10.13 -16.89 1.66
C TYR A 449 10.13 -17.02 3.18
N LYS A 450 11.12 -17.74 3.71
CA LYS A 450 11.34 -17.93 5.13
C LYS A 450 12.69 -17.40 5.56
N PHE A 451 12.72 -16.61 6.61
CA PHE A 451 13.96 -16.32 7.32
C PHE A 451 14.38 -17.51 8.17
N GLY A 452 15.68 -17.61 8.42
CA GLY A 452 16.26 -18.55 9.36
C GLY A 452 17.64 -18.09 9.80
N ALA A 453 18.17 -18.72 10.84
CA ALA A 453 19.55 -18.47 11.26
C ALA A 453 20.54 -18.89 10.16
N ALA A 454 21.54 -18.06 9.90
CA ALA A 454 22.64 -18.45 9.03
C ALA A 454 23.39 -19.63 9.69
N ARG A 455 23.59 -20.72 8.93
CA ARG A 455 24.46 -21.80 9.40
C ARG A 455 25.87 -21.23 9.52
N GLN A 456 26.47 -21.30 10.72
CA GLN A 456 27.92 -21.14 10.81
C GLN A 456 28.53 -22.19 9.91
N ALA A 457 29.29 -21.77 8.90
CA ALA A 457 30.08 -22.71 8.13
C ALA A 457 30.95 -23.46 9.15
N GLU A 458 30.75 -24.77 9.28
CA GLU A 458 31.71 -25.62 9.97
C GLU A 458 33.04 -25.41 9.24
N ILE A 459 33.93 -24.63 9.86
CA ILE A 459 35.33 -24.60 9.45
C ILE A 459 35.83 -26.00 9.79
N VAL A 460 35.81 -26.88 8.80
CA VAL A 460 36.57 -28.13 8.85
C VAL A 460 38.03 -27.70 8.82
N VAL A 461 38.64 -27.64 10.01
CA VAL A 461 40.07 -27.33 10.22
C VAL A 461 40.93 -28.46 9.68
#